data_AF-A0A7R8WZ91-F1
#
_entry.id   AF-A0A7R8WZ91-F1
#
_cell.length_a   1.000
_cell.length_b   1.000
_cell.length_c   1.000
_cell.angle_alpha   90.00
_cell.angle_beta   90.00
_cell.angle_gamma   90.00
#
_symmetry.space_group_name_H-M   'P 1'
#
loop_
_entity.id
_entity.type
_entity.pdbx_description
1 polymer ?
#
loop_
_entity_poly.entity_id
_entity_poly.type
_entity_poly.pdbx_seq_one_letter_code
_entity_poly.pdbx_strand_id
1 'polypeptide(L)'
;MFQSTGWELEEPSVADSAKYDMVLPTVVRPPASGNSKSLEVAVLRQFPFSSKLQRMTVIGRVLSESHFRVFAKGSPEMITKLCTPETIPSDFDAMLKQYTQHGYRVLGLACADLRSLKYAKLHRLTREEVEKDLHFLGLLVFENKIKEVSPVMIATLRSAAIRCLMVTGDNVETATSVSRQVGLVSS
;
A
#
# COMPACT_ATOMS: atom_id res chain seq x y z
N MET A 1 -10.59 -1.58 5.86
CA MET A 1 -9.40 -1.23 6.69
C MET A 1 -9.78 -0.27 7.80
N PHE A 2 -10.25 0.96 7.51
CA PHE A 2 -10.70 1.90 8.57
C PHE A 2 -11.84 1.32 9.43
N GLN A 3 -12.87 0.75 8.80
CA GLN A 3 -13.94 0.03 9.50
C GLN A 3 -13.45 -1.14 10.35
N SER A 4 -12.42 -1.86 9.92
CA SER A 4 -11.87 -3.01 10.67
C SER A 4 -10.94 -2.59 11.80
N THR A 5 -10.32 -1.40 11.72
CA THR A 5 -9.44 -0.85 12.76
C THR A 5 -10.17 0.10 13.71
N GLY A 6 -11.43 0.44 13.45
CA GLY A 6 -12.21 1.43 14.20
C GLY A 6 -11.75 2.88 13.98
N TRP A 7 -10.90 3.13 13.00
CA TRP A 7 -10.50 4.48 12.60
C TRP A 7 -11.54 5.08 11.66
N GLU A 8 -11.74 6.39 11.75
CA GLU A 8 -12.67 7.12 10.90
C GLU A 8 -11.92 7.97 9.89
N LEU A 9 -12.38 7.96 8.64
CA LEU A 9 -11.85 8.79 7.56
C LEU A 9 -12.88 9.87 7.26
N GLU A 10 -12.52 11.13 7.49
CA GLU A 10 -13.34 12.28 7.12
C GLU A 10 -12.76 12.92 5.86
N GLU A 11 -13.50 12.79 4.75
CA GLU A 11 -13.16 13.45 3.49
C GLU A 11 -13.87 14.81 3.40
N PRO A 12 -13.19 15.86 2.92
CA PRO A 12 -13.78 17.18 2.78
C PRO A 12 -14.93 17.17 1.76
N SER A 13 -16.04 17.83 2.08
CA SER A 13 -17.28 17.83 1.29
C SER A 13 -17.28 18.77 0.06
N VAL A 14 -16.13 19.30 -0.36
CA VAL A 14 -16.11 20.43 -1.31
C VAL A 14 -15.79 19.97 -2.73
N ALA A 15 -16.74 20.20 -3.64
CA ALA A 15 -16.57 20.07 -5.08
C ALA A 15 -15.45 20.99 -5.60
N ASP A 16 -14.64 20.47 -6.52
CA ASP A 16 -13.40 20.96 -7.19
C ASP A 16 -13.37 22.41 -7.76
N SER A 17 -14.15 23.36 -7.27
CA SER A 17 -14.36 24.67 -7.93
C SER A 17 -13.78 25.91 -7.22
N ALA A 18 -13.19 25.80 -6.03
CA ALA A 18 -12.60 26.97 -5.35
C ALA A 18 -11.10 27.10 -5.62
N LYS A 19 -10.76 28.00 -6.56
CA LYS A 19 -9.39 28.28 -7.03
C LYS A 19 -8.44 28.95 -6.02
N TYR A 20 -8.83 29.26 -4.79
CA TYR A 20 -7.94 29.86 -3.79
C TYR A 20 -8.34 29.47 -2.35
N ASP A 21 -7.32 28.97 -1.62
CA ASP A 21 -7.15 28.83 -0.18
C ASP A 21 -8.10 27.94 0.67
N MET A 22 -7.46 26.97 1.33
CA MET A 22 -7.97 25.92 2.21
C MET A 22 -8.76 24.79 1.54
N VAL A 23 -8.04 23.93 0.81
CA VAL A 23 -8.44 22.52 0.71
C VAL A 23 -8.38 21.95 2.11
N LEU A 24 -9.56 21.71 2.71
CA LEU A 24 -9.65 20.97 3.97
C LEU A 24 -8.99 19.61 3.75
N PRO A 25 -7.92 19.26 4.47
CA PRO A 25 -7.26 17.98 4.25
C PRO A 25 -8.17 16.84 4.71
N THR A 26 -8.05 15.69 4.06
CA THR A 26 -8.66 14.46 4.57
C THR A 26 -8.08 14.15 5.95
N VAL A 27 -8.91 14.00 6.97
CA VAL A 27 -8.46 13.74 8.34
C VAL A 27 -8.82 12.31 8.72
N VAL A 28 -7.85 11.60 9.29
CA VAL A 28 -8.04 10.27 9.85
C VAL A 28 -8.06 10.39 11.37
N ARG A 29 -9.17 9.96 11.99
CA ARG A 29 -9.36 10.00 13.45
C ARG A 29 -9.22 8.61 14.08
N PRO A 30 -8.59 8.53 15.26
CA PRO A 30 -8.45 7.27 15.99
C PRO A 30 -9.78 6.83 16.63
N PRO A 31 -9.95 5.52 16.93
CA PRO A 31 -11.12 5.02 17.65
C PRO A 31 -11.27 5.69 19.02
N ALA A 32 -12.52 5.99 19.40
CA ALA A 32 -12.87 6.72 20.64
C ALA A 32 -12.43 6.03 21.96
N SER A 33 -12.05 4.74 21.90
CA SER A 33 -11.80 3.88 23.07
C SER A 33 -10.33 3.79 23.51
N GLY A 34 -9.42 4.59 22.97
CA GLY A 34 -7.99 4.53 23.33
C GLY A 34 -7.42 5.85 23.89
N ASN A 35 -6.32 5.77 24.64
CA ASN A 35 -5.46 6.91 25.04
C ASN A 35 -4.86 7.69 23.84
N SER A 36 -5.28 7.38 22.62
CA SER A 36 -4.78 7.90 21.35
C SER A 36 -5.49 9.16 20.86
N LYS A 37 -6.24 9.89 21.71
CA LYS A 37 -6.94 11.14 21.32
C LYS A 37 -6.03 12.20 20.66
N SER A 38 -4.71 12.06 20.77
CA SER A 38 -3.71 12.95 20.16
C SER A 38 -3.21 12.54 18.76
N LEU A 39 -3.67 11.41 18.21
CA LEU A 39 -3.20 10.84 16.92
C LEU A 39 -4.17 11.12 15.76
N GLU A 40 -4.67 12.34 15.64
CA GLU A 40 -5.37 12.77 14.44
C GLU A 40 -4.37 13.04 13.32
N VAL A 41 -4.57 12.45 12.15
CA VAL A 41 -3.65 12.55 11.02
C VAL A 41 -4.33 13.27 9.86
N ALA A 42 -3.80 14.41 9.44
CA ALA A 42 -4.22 15.11 8.24
C ALA A 42 -3.39 14.64 7.03
N VAL A 43 -4.07 14.25 5.95
CA VAL A 43 -3.45 13.95 4.65
C VAL A 43 -3.46 15.22 3.81
N LEU A 44 -2.27 15.78 3.59
CA LEU A 44 -2.09 17.11 2.99
C LEU A 44 -1.90 17.04 1.47
N ARG A 45 -1.27 15.96 0.99
CA ARG A 45 -1.04 15.75 -0.44
C ARG A 45 -0.89 14.27 -0.74
N GLN A 46 -1.41 13.85 -1.89
CA GLN A 46 -1.31 12.49 -2.37
C GLN A 46 -0.69 12.46 -3.77
N PHE A 47 0.28 11.56 -3.96
CA PHE A 47 0.79 11.15 -5.25
C PHE A 47 0.16 9.80 -5.56
N PRO A 48 -0.85 9.75 -6.45
CA PRO A 48 -1.64 8.55 -6.67
C PRO A 48 -0.78 7.41 -7.19
N PHE A 49 -1.31 6.19 -7.03
CA PHE A 49 -0.71 5.01 -7.60
C PHE A 49 -0.60 5.14 -9.12
N SER A 50 0.56 4.76 -9.66
CA SER A 50 0.79 4.64 -11.09
C SER A 50 1.36 3.28 -11.38
N SER A 51 0.77 2.53 -12.31
CA SER A 51 1.24 1.18 -12.67
C SER A 51 2.69 1.20 -13.20
N LYS A 52 3.09 2.28 -13.87
CA LYS A 52 4.48 2.48 -14.33
C LYS A 52 5.46 2.63 -13.16
N LEU A 53 5.03 3.28 -12.09
CA LEU A 53 5.84 3.56 -10.90
C LEU A 53 5.68 2.52 -9.80
N GLN A 54 4.64 1.68 -9.87
CA GLN A 54 4.28 0.62 -8.92
C GLN A 54 4.19 1.08 -7.46
N ARG A 55 3.85 2.34 -7.21
CA ARG A 55 3.81 2.92 -5.86
C ARG A 55 2.88 4.14 -5.74
N MET A 56 2.47 4.41 -4.51
CA MET A 56 1.68 5.56 -4.07
C MET A 56 2.38 6.21 -2.87
N THR A 57 2.32 7.53 -2.79
CA THR A 57 2.95 8.29 -1.70
C THR A 57 2.00 9.34 -1.17
N VAL A 58 1.99 9.54 0.14
CA VAL A 58 1.20 10.59 0.80
C VAL A 58 2.08 11.43 1.70
N ILE A 59 1.79 12.72 1.78
CA ILE A 59 2.35 13.62 2.79
C ILE A 59 1.27 13.83 3.82
N GLY A 60 1.53 13.39 5.05
CA GLY A 60 0.65 13.54 6.19
C GLY A 60 1.27 14.38 7.30
N ARG A 61 0.45 14.74 8.27
CA ARG A 61 0.87 15.39 9.52
C ARG A 61 -0.01 14.89 10.65
N VAL A 62 0.60 14.45 11.74
CA VAL A 62 -0.12 14.29 13.01
C VAL A 62 -0.42 15.70 13.52
N LEU A 63 -1.69 16.00 13.83
CA LEU A 63 -2.11 17.36 14.19
C LEU A 63 -1.43 17.88 15.46
N SER A 64 -1.01 16.98 16.36
CA SER A 64 -0.23 17.28 17.55
C SER A 64 1.26 17.56 17.28
N GLU A 65 1.76 17.23 16.09
CA GLU A 65 3.17 17.41 15.70
C GLU A 65 3.35 18.64 14.80
N SER A 66 4.56 19.21 14.78
CA SER A 66 4.91 20.38 13.96
C SER A 66 5.53 20.03 12.61
N HIS A 67 5.93 18.78 12.40
CA HIS A 67 6.59 18.34 11.17
C HIS A 67 5.65 17.53 10.28
N PHE A 68 5.99 17.45 9.00
CA PHE A 68 5.29 16.58 8.05
C PHE A 68 6.01 15.24 7.94
N ARG A 69 5.27 14.19 7.60
CA ARG A 69 5.81 12.87 7.34
C ARG A 69 5.33 12.38 5.98
N VAL A 70 6.24 11.79 5.24
CA VAL A 70 5.98 11.09 3.98
C VAL A 70 5.73 9.62 4.30
N PHE A 71 4.73 9.04 3.68
CA PHE A 71 4.51 7.60 3.68
C PHE A 71 4.38 7.10 2.25
N ALA A 72 5.16 6.08 1.90
CA ALA A 72 5.12 5.44 0.59
C ALA A 72 4.73 3.98 0.75
N LYS A 73 3.88 3.50 -0.16
CA LYS A 73 3.52 2.08 -0.30
C LYS A 73 3.60 1.66 -1.77
N GLY A 74 4.08 0.46 -2.04
CA GLY A 74 4.26 -0.02 -3.41
C GLY A 74 4.76 -1.45 -3.49
N SER A 75 5.20 -1.86 -4.68
CA SER A 75 5.92 -3.14 -4.81
C SER A 75 7.17 -3.12 -3.92
N PRO A 76 7.50 -4.23 -3.26
CA PRO A 76 8.64 -4.31 -2.35
C PRO A 76 9.94 -3.83 -3.00
N GLU A 77 10.19 -4.24 -4.25
CA GLU A 77 11.39 -3.92 -5.03
C GLU A 77 11.45 -2.45 -5.43
N MET A 78 10.29 -1.81 -5.62
CA MET A 78 10.26 -0.39 -5.94
C MET A 78 10.48 0.45 -4.68
N ILE A 79 9.91 0.04 -3.55
CA ILE A 79 10.05 0.78 -2.30
C ILE A 79 11.48 0.71 -1.79
N THR A 80 12.14 -0.46 -1.84
CA THR A 80 13.54 -0.57 -1.42
C THR A 80 14.49 0.30 -2.23
N LYS A 81 14.25 0.48 -3.54
CA LYS A 81 15.04 1.40 -4.39
C LYS A 81 14.94 2.87 -3.98
N LEU A 82 13.90 3.25 -3.25
CA LEU A 82 13.70 4.62 -2.74
C LEU A 82 14.19 4.79 -1.31
N CYS A 83 14.57 3.68 -0.65
CA CYS A 83 14.99 3.70 0.73
C CYS A 83 16.51 3.81 0.87
N THR A 84 16.95 4.36 1.99
CA THR A 84 18.36 4.31 2.41
C THR A 84 18.75 2.86 2.71
N PRO A 85 19.82 2.31 2.09
CA PRO A 85 20.18 0.89 2.19
C PRO A 85 20.33 0.38 3.64
N GLU A 86 20.74 1.24 4.56
CA GLU A 86 20.98 0.92 5.97
C GLU A 86 19.69 0.59 6.73
N THR A 87 18.53 1.00 6.20
CA THR A 87 17.22 0.72 6.79
C THR A 87 16.61 -0.60 6.31
N ILE A 88 17.20 -1.21 5.28
CA ILE A 88 16.70 -2.45 4.69
C ILE A 88 17.34 -3.62 5.43
N PRO A 89 16.54 -4.52 6.04
CA PRO A 89 17.06 -5.72 6.68
C PRO A 89 17.83 -6.62 5.71
N SER A 90 18.92 -7.25 6.17
CA SER A 90 19.74 -8.14 5.33
C SER A 90 19.01 -9.39 4.84
N ASP A 91 17.95 -9.81 5.55
CA ASP A 91 17.10 -10.95 5.23
C ASP A 91 15.89 -10.59 4.35
N PHE A 92 15.79 -9.34 3.89
CA PHE A 92 14.65 -8.82 3.11
C PHE A 92 14.33 -9.70 1.89
N ASP A 93 15.31 -10.02 1.05
CA ASP A 93 15.07 -10.80 -0.18
C ASP A 93 14.62 -12.23 0.13
N ALA A 94 15.17 -12.84 1.18
CA ALA A 94 14.79 -14.17 1.62
C ALA A 94 13.33 -14.20 2.12
N MET A 95 12.96 -13.23 2.96
CA MET A 95 11.61 -13.09 3.49
C MET A 95 10.59 -12.77 2.39
N LEU A 96 10.94 -11.87 1.46
CA LEU A 96 10.09 -11.53 0.32
C LEU A 96 9.85 -12.75 -0.58
N LYS A 97 10.91 -13.50 -0.88
CA LYS A 97 10.81 -14.75 -1.64
C LYS A 97 9.93 -15.77 -0.93
N GLN A 98 10.09 -15.94 0.37
CA GLN A 98 9.26 -16.84 1.16
C GLN A 98 7.78 -16.47 1.03
N TYR A 99 7.41 -15.20 1.24
CA TYR A 99 6.00 -14.80 1.16
C TYR A 99 5.43 -14.92 -0.26
N THR A 100 6.19 -14.53 -1.28
CA THR A 100 5.72 -14.58 -2.68
C THR A 100 5.56 -16.01 -3.18
N GLN A 101 6.45 -16.94 -2.78
CA GLN A 101 6.31 -18.37 -3.10
C GLN A 101 5.05 -19.01 -2.53
N HIS A 102 4.61 -18.56 -1.36
CA HIS A 102 3.34 -18.99 -0.76
C HIS A 102 2.12 -18.33 -1.41
N GLY A 103 2.31 -17.45 -2.40
CA GLY A 103 1.21 -16.78 -3.11
C GLY A 103 0.63 -15.56 -2.38
N TYR A 104 1.32 -15.05 -1.34
CA TYR A 104 0.88 -13.84 -0.67
C TYR A 104 1.10 -12.61 -1.55
N ARG A 105 0.20 -11.63 -1.45
CA ARG A 105 0.40 -10.30 -2.01
C ARG A 105 1.19 -9.46 -1.00
N VAL A 106 2.38 -9.03 -1.39
CA VAL A 106 3.29 -8.29 -0.52
C VAL A 106 3.43 -6.85 -1.00
N LEU A 107 3.37 -5.89 -0.07
CA LEU A 107 3.69 -4.48 -0.33
C LEU A 107 4.85 -4.04 0.56
N GLY A 108 5.74 -3.21 0.02
CA GLY A 108 6.73 -2.48 0.82
C GLY A 108 6.13 -1.22 1.41
N LEU A 109 6.55 -0.87 2.62
CA LEU A 109 6.20 0.37 3.30
C LEU A 109 7.48 1.15 3.65
N ALA A 110 7.46 2.46 3.45
CA ALA A 110 8.55 3.34 3.82
C ALA A 110 8.04 4.70 4.28
N CYS A 111 8.85 5.43 5.05
CA CYS A 111 8.52 6.77 5.50
C CYS A 111 9.74 7.70 5.55
N ALA A 112 9.49 9.01 5.59
CA ALA A 112 10.53 10.00 5.86
C ALA A 112 9.94 11.21 6.59
N ASP A 113 10.72 11.84 7.47
CA ASP A 113 10.31 13.08 8.14
C ASP A 113 10.76 14.30 7.32
N LEU A 114 9.85 15.26 7.11
CA LEU A 114 10.12 16.55 6.48
C LEU A 114 10.17 17.64 7.55
N ARG A 115 11.22 17.60 8.41
CA ARG A 115 11.32 18.42 9.63
C ARG A 115 11.48 19.93 9.39
N SER A 116 12.02 20.34 8.24
CA SER A 116 12.35 21.74 7.93
C SER A 116 11.44 22.37 6.86
N LEU A 117 10.41 21.66 6.41
CA LEU A 117 9.55 22.13 5.33
C LEU A 117 8.48 23.11 5.86
N LYS A 118 8.31 24.25 5.20
CA LYS A 118 7.19 25.16 5.44
C LYS A 118 5.96 24.71 4.65
N TYR A 119 4.77 24.85 5.22
CA TYR A 119 3.48 24.48 4.57
C TYR A 119 3.35 25.05 3.15
N ALA A 120 3.71 26.31 2.93
CA ALA A 120 3.64 26.97 1.62
C ALA A 120 4.49 26.29 0.51
N LYS A 121 5.53 25.53 0.87
CA LYS A 121 6.36 24.79 -0.09
C LYS A 121 5.83 23.39 -0.39
N LEU A 122 4.90 22.86 0.42
CA LEU A 122 4.41 21.48 0.32
C LEU A 122 3.76 21.18 -1.04
N HIS A 123 3.00 22.13 -1.59
CA HIS A 123 2.36 21.97 -2.91
C HIS A 123 3.35 22.08 -4.08
N ARG A 124 4.55 22.64 -3.87
CA ARG A 124 5.56 22.83 -4.91
C ARG A 124 6.52 21.66 -5.05
N LEU A 125 6.58 20.77 -4.05
CA LEU A 125 7.47 19.62 -4.09
C LEU A 125 7.14 18.72 -5.27
N THR A 126 8.15 18.19 -5.94
CA THR A 126 7.96 17.14 -6.94
C THR A 126 7.81 15.79 -6.26
N ARG A 127 7.38 14.78 -7.01
CA ARG A 127 7.27 13.42 -6.49
C ARG A 127 8.66 12.87 -6.13
N GLU A 128 9.63 13.17 -6.99
CA GLU A 128 11.02 12.73 -6.88
C GLU A 128 11.71 13.30 -5.63
N GLU A 129 11.41 14.56 -5.28
CA GLU A 129 11.91 15.18 -4.04
C GLU A 129 11.31 14.55 -2.78
N VAL A 130 10.04 14.14 -2.85
CA VAL A 130 9.31 13.55 -1.71
C VAL A 130 9.68 12.09 -1.49
N GLU A 131 9.95 11.35 -2.57
CA GLU A 131 10.23 9.91 -2.56
C GLU A 131 11.74 9.60 -2.45
N LYS A 132 12.54 10.53 -1.94
CA LYS A 132 14.00 10.38 -1.81
C LYS A 132 14.39 9.98 -0.38
N ASP A 133 15.41 9.14 -0.26
CA ASP A 133 16.07 8.78 1.01
C ASP A 133 15.07 8.32 2.08
N LEU A 134 14.10 7.48 1.69
CA LEU A 134 13.08 6.99 2.61
C LEU A 134 13.67 5.98 3.60
N HIS A 135 13.06 5.85 4.76
CA HIS A 135 13.36 4.78 5.71
C HIS A 135 12.39 3.62 5.49
N PHE A 136 12.94 2.45 5.20
CA PHE A 136 12.15 1.23 5.08
C PHE A 136 11.51 0.88 6.44
N LEU A 137 10.21 0.62 6.44
CA LEU A 137 9.47 0.28 7.66
C LEU A 137 9.18 -1.21 7.77
N GLY A 138 8.94 -1.87 6.64
CA GLY A 138 8.58 -3.28 6.62
C GLY A 138 7.71 -3.68 5.45
N LEU A 139 7.26 -4.93 5.51
CA LEU A 139 6.37 -5.54 4.53
C LEU A 139 4.95 -5.63 5.08
N LEU A 140 3.97 -5.37 4.22
CA LEU A 140 2.56 -5.64 4.47
C LEU A 140 2.15 -6.83 3.61
N VAL A 141 1.79 -7.93 4.27
CA VAL A 141 1.49 -9.22 3.64
C VAL A 141 -0.01 -9.48 3.67
N PHE A 142 -0.59 -9.74 2.51
CA PHE A 142 -2.00 -10.06 2.35
C PHE A 142 -2.16 -11.49 1.82
N GLU A 143 -3.03 -12.24 2.48
CA GLU A 143 -3.49 -13.53 1.98
C GLU A 143 -4.64 -13.34 1.00
N ASN A 144 -4.40 -13.67 -0.27
CA ASN A 144 -5.45 -13.76 -1.27
C ASN A 144 -6.13 -15.12 -1.13
N LYS A 145 -7.07 -15.23 -0.18
CA LYS A 145 -7.83 -16.46 -0.01
C LYS A 145 -8.61 -16.80 -1.26
N ILE A 146 -8.37 -18.00 -1.78
CA ILE A 146 -9.16 -18.57 -2.85
C ILE A 146 -10.57 -18.83 -2.31
N LYS A 147 -11.59 -18.58 -3.14
CA LYS A 147 -12.95 -18.95 -2.78
C LYS A 147 -13.01 -20.47 -2.61
N GLU A 148 -13.55 -20.95 -1.50
CA GLU A 148 -13.58 -22.38 -1.15
C GLU A 148 -14.19 -23.26 -2.26
N VAL A 149 -15.12 -22.71 -3.04
CA VAL A 149 -15.76 -23.39 -4.17
C VAL A 149 -14.89 -23.53 -5.42
N SER A 150 -13.82 -22.74 -5.57
CA SER A 150 -13.04 -22.66 -6.80
C SER A 150 -12.36 -23.98 -7.20
N PRO A 151 -11.67 -24.72 -6.32
CA PRO A 151 -11.05 -26.00 -6.69
C PRO A 151 -12.07 -27.04 -7.16
N VAL A 152 -13.23 -27.11 -6.48
CA VAL A 152 -14.32 -28.03 -6.83
C VAL A 152 -14.87 -27.69 -8.20
N MET A 153 -15.15 -26.41 -8.47
CA MET A 153 -15.67 -25.96 -9.77
C MET A 153 -14.68 -26.22 -10.91
N ILE A 154 -13.39 -25.96 -10.72
CA ILE A 154 -12.39 -26.26 -11.75
C ILE A 154 -12.29 -27.76 -12.00
N ALA A 155 -12.33 -28.60 -10.96
CA ALA A 155 -12.36 -30.05 -11.13
C ALA A 155 -13.59 -30.52 -11.92
N THR A 156 -14.78 -30.00 -11.62
CA THR A 156 -16.02 -30.31 -12.36
C THR A 156 -15.90 -29.91 -13.83
N LEU A 157 -15.43 -28.70 -14.13
CA LEU A 157 -15.26 -28.23 -15.52
C LEU A 157 -14.26 -29.11 -16.29
N ARG A 158 -13.14 -29.49 -15.66
CA ARG A 158 -12.16 -30.40 -16.27
C ARG A 158 -12.75 -31.79 -16.52
N SER A 159 -13.55 -32.33 -15.60
CA SER A 159 -14.24 -33.63 -15.78
C SER A 159 -15.24 -33.62 -16.93
N ALA A 160 -15.80 -32.44 -17.24
CA ALA A 160 -16.66 -32.21 -18.40
C ALA A 160 -15.87 -31.89 -19.70
N ALA A 161 -14.55 -32.10 -19.71
CA ALA A 161 -13.64 -31.79 -20.82
C ALA A 161 -13.61 -30.30 -21.24
N ILE A 162 -13.95 -29.38 -20.32
CA ILE A 162 -13.87 -27.93 -20.56
C ILE A 162 -12.47 -27.43 -20.20
N ARG A 163 -11.80 -26.81 -21.17
CA ARG A 163 -10.47 -26.22 -20.97
C ARG A 163 -10.57 -24.97 -20.08
N CYS A 164 -9.90 -25.00 -18.93
CA CYS A 164 -9.81 -23.88 -18.02
C CYS A 164 -8.46 -23.14 -18.18
N LEU A 165 -8.50 -21.81 -18.27
CA LEU A 165 -7.31 -20.94 -18.42
C LEU A 165 -7.37 -19.80 -17.39
N MET A 166 -6.22 -19.44 -16.82
CA MET A 166 -6.09 -18.24 -15.97
C MET A 166 -5.44 -17.12 -16.77
N VAL A 167 -6.07 -15.94 -16.77
CA VAL A 167 -5.50 -14.70 -17.29
C VAL A 167 -5.48 -13.70 -16.14
N THR A 168 -4.28 -13.29 -15.71
CA THR A 168 -4.10 -12.35 -14.59
C THR A 168 -3.00 -11.34 -14.88
N GLY A 169 -3.07 -10.17 -14.24
CA GLY A 169 -2.03 -9.14 -14.25
C GLY A 169 -1.15 -9.14 -13.00
N ASP A 170 -1.31 -10.13 -12.12
CA ASP A 170 -0.44 -10.30 -10.95
C ASP A 170 0.94 -10.84 -11.33
N ASN A 171 1.85 -10.82 -10.35
CA ASN A 171 3.18 -11.39 -10.51
C ASN A 171 3.12 -12.90 -10.81
N VAL A 172 4.08 -13.41 -11.59
CA VAL A 172 4.14 -14.78 -12.10
C VAL A 172 4.16 -15.80 -10.96
N GLU A 173 4.87 -15.52 -9.86
CA GLU A 173 4.94 -16.41 -8.70
C GLU A 173 3.57 -16.55 -8.01
N THR A 174 2.86 -15.44 -7.83
CA THR A 174 1.50 -15.44 -7.25
C THR A 174 0.53 -16.17 -8.16
N ALA A 175 0.55 -15.88 -9.47
CA ALA A 175 -0.30 -16.54 -10.45
C ALA A 175 -0.06 -18.06 -10.48
N THR A 176 1.20 -18.49 -10.41
CA THR A 176 1.57 -19.91 -10.38
C THR A 176 1.10 -20.58 -9.09
N SER A 177 1.29 -19.94 -7.94
CA SER A 177 0.82 -20.46 -6.65
C SER A 177 -0.70 -20.65 -6.63
N VAL A 178 -1.47 -19.62 -7.02
CA VAL A 178 -2.95 -19.71 -7.09
C VAL A 178 -3.37 -20.78 -8.09
N SER A 179 -2.73 -20.87 -9.25
CA SER A 179 -3.04 -21.87 -10.28
C SER A 179 -2.84 -23.32 -9.79
N ARG A 180 -1.80 -23.56 -8.99
CA ARG A 180 -1.59 -24.87 -8.33
C ARG A 180 -2.68 -25.15 -7.29
N GLN A 181 -3.00 -24.16 -6.45
CA GLN A 181 -4.00 -24.30 -5.40
C GLN A 181 -5.41 -24.61 -5.94
N VAL A 182 -5.79 -24.08 -7.11
CA VAL A 182 -7.08 -24.38 -7.75
C VAL A 182 -7.06 -25.59 -8.71
N GLY A 183 -5.91 -26.26 -8.88
CA GLY A 183 -5.80 -27.44 -9.76
C GLY A 183 -5.79 -27.14 -11.27
N LEU A 184 -5.42 -25.91 -11.66
CA LEU A 184 -5.21 -25.56 -13.07
C LEU A 184 -3.91 -26.15 -13.61
N VAL A 185 -2.86 -26.14 -12.80
CA VAL A 185 -1.52 -26.65 -13.13
C VAL A 185 -1.15 -27.72 -12.09
N SER A 186 -0.46 -28.78 -12.53
CA SER A 186 0.06 -29.81 -11.63
C SER A 186 1.13 -29.22 -10.67
N SER A 187 1.19 -29.77 -9.47
CA SER A 187 2.11 -29.38 -8.39
C SER A 187 3.57 -29.35 -8.87
#